data_AF-A0A918KN83-F1
#
_entry.id   AF-A0A918KN83-F1
#
_cell.length_a   1.000
_cell.length_b   1.000
_cell.length_c   1.000
_cell.angle_alpha   90.00
_cell.angle_beta   90.00
_cell.angle_gamma   90.00
#
_symmetry.space_group_name_H-M   'P 1'
#
loop_
_entity.id
_entity.type
_entity.pdbx_description
1 polymer ?
#
loop_
_entity_poly.entity_id
_entity_poly.type
_entity_poly.pdbx_seq_one_letter_code
_entity_poly.pdbx_strand_id
1 'polypeptide(L)'
;MGHVQVGRPPGGLHPVDDAADPQTVAVAREEDVAGRIPVSDAAELALSVVYESGLQNFAGSLDEYRKRPELEKFLEDVPTAWDETRLVAGEPGKRTTMARRDGDRWFLGNVTAGKAHTEKVPLRFLGHGTYTVDVVRDGPDGLVRESHEVRAHDTLRVHVPADGGFAAVAHRS
;
A
#
# COMPACT_ATOMS: atom_id res chain seq x y z
N MET A 1 -38.69 -33.44 67.81
CA MET A 1 -39.89 -32.91 67.16
C MET A 1 -39.45 -31.83 66.18
N GLY A 2 -39.26 -32.20 64.92
CA GLY A 2 -38.96 -31.25 63.84
C GLY A 2 -40.20 -31.17 62.96
N HIS A 3 -40.76 -29.96 62.81
CA HIS A 3 -41.83 -29.71 61.86
C HIS A 3 -41.20 -29.43 60.49
N VAL A 4 -41.47 -30.31 59.53
CA VAL A 4 -41.25 -30.10 58.10
C VAL A 4 -42.35 -29.18 57.59
N GLN A 5 -41.96 -28.09 56.92
CA GLN A 5 -42.87 -27.29 56.10
C GLN A 5 -42.33 -27.25 54.67
N VAL A 6 -43.09 -27.86 53.76
CA VAL A 6 -42.90 -27.84 52.31
C VAL A 6 -43.74 -26.68 51.75
N GLY A 7 -43.13 -25.81 50.94
CA GLY A 7 -43.79 -24.75 50.17
C GLY A 7 -43.09 -24.55 48.82
N ARG A 8 -43.90 -24.47 47.75
CA ARG A 8 -43.60 -24.48 46.30
C ARG A 8 -42.55 -23.47 45.79
N PRO A 9 -42.01 -23.67 44.55
CA PRO A 9 -40.95 -22.83 43.96
C PRO A 9 -41.51 -21.67 43.12
N PRO A 10 -40.69 -20.63 42.89
CA PRO A 10 -40.57 -19.96 41.60
C PRO A 10 -39.14 -20.17 41.07
N GLY A 11 -38.90 -20.65 39.86
CA GLY A 11 -39.28 -19.97 38.63
C GLY A 11 -38.30 -18.85 38.33
N GLY A 12 -37.19 -19.15 37.62
CA GLY A 12 -36.25 -18.16 37.11
C GLY A 12 -34.90 -18.77 36.73
N LEU A 13 -34.63 -18.87 35.43
CA LEU A 13 -33.32 -19.24 34.87
C LEU A 13 -32.26 -18.21 35.28
N HIS A 14 -31.14 -18.67 35.83
CA HIS A 14 -29.93 -17.86 35.97
C HIS A 14 -29.19 -17.86 34.62
N PRO A 15 -28.89 -16.71 34.00
CA PRO A 15 -27.87 -16.64 32.96
C PRO A 15 -26.50 -16.88 33.60
N VAL A 16 -25.70 -17.74 32.97
CA VAL A 16 -24.27 -17.89 33.26
C VAL A 16 -23.56 -16.63 32.74
N ASP A 17 -22.96 -15.87 33.65
CA ASP A 17 -22.06 -14.75 33.34
C ASP A 17 -20.75 -15.32 32.76
N ASP A 18 -20.61 -15.28 31.43
CA ASP A 18 -19.31 -15.35 30.75
C ASP A 18 -18.61 -13.99 30.93
N ALA A 19 -17.90 -13.85 32.06
CA ALA A 19 -16.98 -12.76 32.28
C ALA A 19 -15.75 -12.91 31.36
N ALA A 20 -15.80 -12.28 30.18
CA ALA A 20 -14.61 -11.97 29.40
C ALA A 20 -13.84 -10.80 30.04
N ASP A 21 -12.53 -10.99 30.18
CA ASP A 21 -11.52 -10.10 30.77
C ASP A 21 -11.59 -8.64 30.24
N PRO A 22 -11.71 -7.61 31.10
CA PRO A 22 -11.85 -6.22 30.69
C PRO A 22 -10.53 -5.49 30.39
N GLN A 23 -9.50 -6.15 29.85
CA GLN A 23 -8.27 -5.46 29.41
C GLN A 23 -7.93 -5.76 27.93
N THR A 24 -8.17 -4.75 27.09
CA THR A 24 -7.57 -4.53 25.75
C THR A 24 -8.31 -5.10 24.53
N VAL A 25 -9.49 -4.57 24.25
CA VAL A 25 -9.86 -4.23 22.86
C VAL A 25 -10.33 -2.78 22.88
N ALA A 26 -9.44 -1.87 22.47
CA ALA A 26 -9.84 -0.51 22.16
C ALA A 26 -10.66 -0.57 20.86
N VAL A 27 -11.99 -0.62 21.00
CA VAL A 27 -12.91 -0.40 19.88
C VAL A 27 -12.80 1.08 19.54
N ALA A 28 -12.08 1.39 18.46
CA ALA A 28 -12.10 2.72 17.87
C ALA A 28 -13.56 3.05 17.50
N ARG A 29 -14.02 4.24 17.86
CA ARG A 29 -15.40 4.66 17.64
C ARG A 29 -15.66 4.77 16.14
N GLU A 30 -16.82 4.28 15.71
CA GLU A 30 -17.27 4.22 14.31
C GLU A 30 -17.29 5.59 13.60
N GLU A 31 -17.22 6.68 14.37
CA GLU A 31 -17.18 8.06 13.85
C GLU A 31 -15.79 8.51 13.35
N ASP A 32 -14.70 7.79 13.67
CA ASP A 32 -13.32 8.10 13.21
C ASP A 32 -12.96 7.47 11.85
N VAL A 33 -13.86 6.71 11.22
CA VAL A 33 -13.60 5.99 9.96
C VAL A 33 -14.00 6.81 8.73
N ALA A 34 -14.84 7.83 8.89
CA ALA A 34 -15.29 8.68 7.80
C ALA A 34 -14.30 9.83 7.52
N GLY A 35 -13.18 9.53 6.87
CA GLY A 35 -12.28 10.59 6.36
C GLY A 35 -10.83 10.20 6.08
N ARG A 36 -10.38 8.99 6.44
CA ARG A 36 -9.03 8.53 6.10
C ARG A 36 -9.08 7.76 4.79
N ILE A 37 -8.48 8.26 3.72
CA ILE A 37 -8.07 7.36 2.64
C ILE A 37 -7.00 6.46 3.28
N PRO A 38 -7.22 5.14 3.40
CA PRO A 38 -6.33 4.28 4.18
C PRO A 38 -4.96 4.06 3.51
N VAL A 39 -4.81 4.50 2.26
CA VAL A 39 -3.66 4.31 1.38
C VAL A 39 -3.26 5.66 0.76
N SER A 40 -1.97 5.91 0.59
CA SER A 40 -1.49 7.18 0.01
C SER A 40 -1.67 7.24 -1.52
N ASP A 41 -1.73 8.44 -2.10
CA ASP A 41 -1.85 8.64 -3.56
C ASP A 41 -0.72 7.91 -4.32
N ALA A 42 0.51 7.94 -3.80
CA ALA A 42 1.62 7.26 -4.45
C ALA A 42 1.51 5.73 -4.35
N ALA A 43 0.94 5.20 -3.27
CA ALA A 43 0.63 3.78 -3.16
C ALA A 43 -0.50 3.36 -4.11
N GLU A 44 -1.55 4.18 -4.27
CA GLU A 44 -2.59 3.94 -5.29
C GLU A 44 -2.00 3.91 -6.70
N LEU A 45 -1.12 4.87 -7.03
CA LEU A 45 -0.41 4.90 -8.30
C LEU A 45 0.44 3.64 -8.49
N ALA A 46 1.16 3.20 -7.45
CA ALA A 46 1.99 2.00 -7.50
C ALA A 46 1.19 0.73 -7.83
N LEU A 47 -0.12 0.68 -7.53
CA LEU A 47 -0.97 -0.45 -7.89
C LEU A 47 -1.08 -0.68 -9.39
N SER A 48 -0.86 0.35 -10.22
CA SER A 48 -0.76 0.21 -11.68
C SER A 48 0.38 -0.69 -12.15
N VAL A 49 1.42 -0.84 -11.32
CA VAL A 49 2.55 -1.73 -11.59
C VAL A 49 2.49 -3.00 -10.74
N VAL A 50 2.01 -2.92 -9.49
CA VAL A 50 1.92 -4.09 -8.60
C VAL A 50 0.88 -5.10 -9.11
N TYR A 51 -0.34 -4.64 -9.38
CA TYR A 51 -1.41 -5.49 -9.90
C TYR A 51 -1.45 -5.43 -11.43
N GLU A 52 -1.21 -6.57 -12.07
CA GLU A 52 -1.43 -6.69 -13.50
C GLU A 52 -2.91 -6.90 -13.76
N SER A 53 -3.54 -5.93 -14.42
CA SER A 53 -4.83 -6.14 -15.06
C SER A 53 -4.76 -5.55 -16.47
N GLY A 54 -5.29 -6.28 -17.46
CA GLY A 54 -5.38 -5.78 -18.85
C GLY A 54 -6.38 -4.63 -19.03
N LEU A 55 -7.08 -4.22 -17.96
CA LEU A 55 -8.02 -3.10 -17.89
C LEU A 55 -7.89 -2.43 -16.52
N GLN A 56 -6.97 -1.48 -16.39
CA GLN A 56 -6.81 -0.71 -15.17
C GLN A 56 -7.94 0.33 -15.07
N ASN A 57 -8.97 0.03 -14.26
CA ASN A 57 -10.05 0.97 -13.98
C ASN A 57 -9.62 1.94 -12.88
N PHE A 58 -9.27 3.17 -13.24
CA PHE A 58 -8.96 4.20 -12.26
C PHE A 58 -10.24 4.96 -11.88
N ALA A 59 -10.63 4.91 -10.61
CA ALA A 59 -11.94 5.34 -10.14
C ALA A 59 -12.10 6.86 -9.91
N GLY A 60 -11.24 7.70 -10.50
CA GLY A 60 -11.30 9.17 -10.36
C GLY A 60 -12.14 9.85 -11.44
N SER A 61 -12.56 11.09 -11.19
CA SER A 61 -13.09 11.97 -12.24
C SER A 61 -11.93 12.65 -13.00
N LEU A 62 -12.14 13.01 -14.27
CA LEU A 62 -11.14 13.72 -15.09
C LEU A 62 -10.56 14.98 -14.41
N ASP A 63 -11.38 15.72 -13.66
CA ASP A 63 -10.95 16.91 -12.95
C ASP A 63 -10.05 16.60 -11.74
N GLU A 64 -10.16 15.41 -11.14
CA GLU A 64 -9.26 14.95 -10.08
C GLU A 64 -7.91 14.46 -10.62
N TYR A 65 -7.83 14.02 -11.88
CA TYR A 65 -6.56 13.69 -12.56
C TYR A 65 -5.79 14.95 -12.94
N ARG A 66 -6.47 15.97 -13.49
CA ARG A 66 -5.85 17.24 -13.89
C ARG A 66 -5.21 17.99 -12.72
N LYS A 67 -5.69 17.76 -11.49
CA LYS A 67 -5.09 18.28 -10.26
C LYS A 67 -3.84 17.52 -9.83
N ARG A 68 -3.55 16.36 -10.44
CA ARG A 68 -2.45 15.44 -10.11
C ARG A 68 -1.62 15.12 -11.37
N PRO A 69 -0.89 16.10 -11.92
CA PRO A 69 -0.18 15.95 -13.20
C PRO A 69 0.88 14.84 -13.19
N GLU A 70 1.50 14.56 -12.05
CA GLU A 70 2.48 13.47 -11.96
C GLU A 70 1.84 12.09 -12.02
N LEU A 71 0.60 11.96 -11.53
CA LEU A 71 -0.19 10.74 -11.66
C LEU A 71 -0.57 10.52 -13.12
N GLU A 72 -1.11 11.54 -13.78
CA GLU A 72 -1.52 11.49 -15.19
C GLU A 72 -0.36 11.06 -16.09
N LYS A 73 0.79 11.75 -16.01
CA LYS A 73 2.00 11.41 -16.79
C LYS A 73 2.46 9.97 -16.56
N PHE A 74 2.48 9.51 -15.30
CA PHE A 74 2.94 8.15 -15.02
C PHE A 74 2.00 7.12 -15.65
N LEU A 75 0.68 7.31 -15.53
CA LEU A 75 -0.30 6.39 -16.09
C LEU A 75 -0.30 6.38 -17.62
N GLU A 76 -0.04 7.51 -18.27
CA GLU A 76 0.16 7.58 -19.73
C GLU A 76 1.37 6.75 -20.19
N ASP A 77 2.41 6.63 -19.36
CA ASP A 77 3.61 5.86 -19.67
C ASP A 77 3.45 4.34 -19.46
N VAL A 78 2.48 3.91 -18.63
CA VAL A 78 2.29 2.50 -18.28
C VAL A 78 1.80 1.71 -19.51
N PRO A 79 2.56 0.70 -19.97
CA PRO A 79 2.17 -0.13 -21.10
C PRO A 79 1.05 -1.10 -20.73
N THR A 80 0.38 -1.63 -21.76
CA THR A 80 -0.70 -2.61 -21.61
C THR A 80 -0.20 -4.05 -21.47
N ALA A 81 1.06 -4.31 -21.78
CA ALA A 81 1.71 -5.61 -21.67
C ALA A 81 3.16 -5.44 -21.22
N TRP A 82 3.71 -6.52 -20.62
CA TRP A 82 5.05 -6.52 -20.04
C TRP A 82 5.89 -7.63 -20.66
N ASP A 83 7.14 -7.32 -21.02
CA ASP A 83 8.12 -8.31 -21.47
C ASP A 83 8.61 -9.19 -20.31
N GLU A 84 8.68 -8.60 -19.10
CA GLU A 84 9.24 -9.24 -17.94
C GLU A 84 8.63 -8.71 -16.65
N THR A 85 8.50 -9.56 -15.64
CA THR A 85 8.02 -9.20 -14.30
C THR A 85 8.89 -9.83 -13.22
N ARG A 86 9.27 -9.05 -12.21
CA ARG A 86 10.13 -9.47 -11.10
C ARG A 86 9.60 -8.95 -9.76
N LEU A 87 9.49 -9.84 -8.78
CA LEU A 87 9.40 -9.43 -7.38
C LEU A 87 10.80 -9.02 -6.90
N VAL A 88 11.00 -7.74 -6.60
CA VAL A 88 12.31 -7.19 -6.23
C VAL A 88 12.57 -7.29 -4.74
N ALA A 89 11.55 -6.97 -3.94
CA ALA A 89 11.54 -7.06 -2.49
C ALA A 89 10.11 -7.32 -2.00
N GLY A 90 9.95 -8.00 -0.87
CA GLY A 90 8.64 -8.19 -0.28
C GLY A 90 8.72 -8.86 1.08
N GLU A 91 7.78 -8.51 1.95
CA GLU A 91 7.52 -9.16 3.22
C GLU A 91 6.00 -9.25 3.39
N PRO A 92 5.42 -10.48 3.46
CA PRO A 92 3.99 -10.67 3.55
C PRO A 92 3.35 -9.83 4.68
N GLY A 93 2.28 -9.11 4.34
CA GLY A 93 1.58 -8.23 5.27
C GLY A 93 2.30 -6.91 5.61
N LYS A 94 3.48 -6.64 5.03
CA LYS A 94 4.25 -5.41 5.32
C LYS A 94 4.63 -4.60 4.10
N ARG A 95 5.18 -5.22 3.06
CA ARG A 95 5.61 -4.49 1.85
C ARG A 95 5.76 -5.39 0.64
N THR A 96 5.65 -4.80 -0.54
CA THR A 96 5.96 -5.43 -1.82
C THR A 96 6.52 -4.40 -2.77
N THR A 97 7.58 -4.77 -3.50
CA THR A 97 8.14 -4.03 -4.64
C THR A 97 8.16 -4.93 -5.85
N MET A 98 7.34 -4.59 -6.85
CA MET A 98 7.34 -5.22 -8.17
C MET A 98 8.13 -4.36 -9.14
N ALA A 99 8.88 -5.01 -10.04
CA ALA A 99 9.46 -4.37 -11.22
C ALA A 99 8.99 -5.09 -12.49
N ARG A 100 8.56 -4.33 -13.49
CA ARG A 100 8.10 -4.84 -14.78
C ARG A 100 8.83 -4.15 -15.92
N ARG A 101 9.10 -4.85 -17.01
CA ARG A 101 9.85 -4.33 -18.16
C ARG A 101 8.97 -4.22 -19.40
N ASP A 102 9.19 -3.14 -20.14
CA ASP A 102 8.67 -2.89 -21.49
C ASP A 102 9.81 -2.30 -22.33
N GLY A 103 10.34 -3.11 -23.25
CA GLY A 103 11.54 -2.81 -24.01
C GLY A 103 12.77 -2.57 -23.10
N ASP A 104 13.27 -1.33 -23.12
CA ASP A 104 14.40 -0.87 -22.33
C ASP A 104 14.01 -0.14 -21.03
N ARG A 105 12.70 0.04 -20.78
CA ARG A 105 12.17 0.73 -19.60
C ARG A 105 11.74 -0.27 -18.54
N TRP A 106 12.04 0.05 -17.28
CA TRP A 106 11.52 -0.69 -16.14
C TRP A 106 10.55 0.18 -15.34
N PHE A 107 9.41 -0.38 -14.97
CA PHE A 107 8.42 0.26 -14.11
C PHE A 107 8.45 -0.43 -12.76
N LEU A 108 8.45 0.35 -11.69
CA LEU A 108 8.44 -0.13 -10.32
C LEU A 108 7.17 0.32 -9.63
N GLY A 109 6.58 -0.57 -8.86
CA GLY A 109 5.51 -0.26 -7.91
C GLY A 109 5.89 -0.79 -6.55
N ASN A 110 5.89 0.09 -5.54
CA ASN A 110 6.09 -0.26 -4.15
C ASN A 110 4.86 0.12 -3.33
N VAL A 111 4.42 -0.81 -2.49
CA VAL A 111 3.37 -0.59 -1.49
C VAL A 111 3.84 -1.10 -0.14
N THR A 112 3.51 -0.37 0.92
CA THR A 112 3.90 -0.68 2.29
C THR A 112 2.73 -0.53 3.25
N ALA A 113 2.77 -1.25 4.35
CA ALA A 113 1.84 -1.17 5.47
C ALA A 113 2.61 -0.85 6.75
N GLY A 114 2.00 -0.06 7.62
CA GLY A 114 2.57 0.34 8.90
C GLY A 114 3.24 1.71 8.86
N LYS A 115 4.27 1.90 9.68
CA LYS A 115 4.86 3.23 9.94
C LYS A 115 5.67 3.74 8.76
N ALA A 116 5.72 5.07 8.64
CA ALA A 116 6.60 5.76 7.70
C ALA A 116 8.07 5.32 7.90
N HIS A 117 8.79 5.13 6.80
CA HIS A 117 10.17 4.68 6.79
C HIS A 117 10.88 5.06 5.49
N THR A 118 12.14 4.67 5.35
CA THR A 118 12.86 4.73 4.07
C THR A 118 12.90 3.34 3.48
N GLU A 119 12.19 3.14 2.38
CA GLU A 119 12.21 1.90 1.64
C GLU A 119 13.52 1.76 0.87
N LYS A 120 14.08 0.55 0.87
CA LYS A 120 15.37 0.24 0.22
C LYS A 120 15.14 -0.81 -0.85
N VAL A 121 15.36 -0.44 -2.11
CA VAL A 121 15.11 -1.30 -3.28
C VAL A 121 16.42 -1.61 -4.00
N PRO A 122 16.91 -2.86 -3.94
CA PRO A 122 18.09 -3.27 -4.71
C PRO A 122 17.80 -3.23 -6.21
N LEU A 123 18.69 -2.62 -7.00
CA LEU A 123 18.46 -2.36 -8.43
C LEU A 123 19.12 -3.38 -9.38
N ARG A 124 19.53 -4.54 -8.86
CA ARG A 124 20.23 -5.60 -9.63
C ARG A 124 19.52 -6.03 -10.91
N PHE A 125 18.21 -5.80 -10.99
CA PHE A 125 17.41 -6.20 -12.14
C PHE A 125 17.60 -5.32 -13.38
N LEU A 126 18.10 -4.09 -13.22
CA LEU A 126 18.33 -3.16 -14.34
C LEU A 126 19.40 -3.69 -15.33
N GLY A 127 20.32 -4.54 -14.87
CA GLY A 127 21.42 -5.02 -15.71
C GLY A 127 22.51 -3.96 -15.95
N HIS A 128 23.29 -4.12 -17.01
CA HIS A 128 24.41 -3.23 -17.27
C HIS A 128 23.99 -1.87 -17.84
N GLY A 129 24.66 -0.82 -17.39
CA GLY A 129 24.48 0.54 -17.86
C GLY A 129 24.21 1.52 -16.73
N THR A 130 23.98 2.77 -17.12
CA THR A 130 23.46 3.84 -16.28
C THR A 130 22.00 4.05 -16.63
N TYR A 131 21.18 4.24 -15.61
CA TYR A 131 19.75 4.47 -15.73
C TYR A 131 19.40 5.75 -14.98
N THR A 132 18.44 6.48 -15.53
CA THR A 132 17.70 7.50 -14.79
C THR A 132 16.44 6.84 -14.24
N VAL A 133 16.23 6.95 -12.93
CA VAL A 133 15.01 6.48 -12.25
C VAL A 133 14.21 7.69 -11.80
N ASP A 134 13.07 7.91 -12.46
CA ASP A 134 12.07 8.88 -12.06
C ASP A 134 11.13 8.25 -11.05
N VAL A 135 11.20 8.70 -9.81
CA VAL A 135 10.35 8.26 -8.70
C VAL A 135 9.22 9.25 -8.49
N VAL A 136 7.98 8.75 -8.50
CA VAL A 136 6.78 9.47 -8.10
C VAL A 136 6.38 9.01 -6.70
N ARG A 137 6.38 9.93 -5.74
CA ARG A 137 6.08 9.67 -4.32
C ARG A 137 5.22 10.78 -3.72
N ASP A 138 4.69 10.53 -2.53
CA ASP A 138 3.97 11.55 -1.75
C ASP A 138 4.90 12.72 -1.36
N GLY A 139 4.40 13.94 -1.52
CA GLY A 139 5.01 15.19 -1.07
C GLY A 139 4.00 16.03 -0.25
N PRO A 140 4.43 17.20 0.26
CA PRO A 140 3.59 18.02 1.15
C PRO A 140 2.26 18.48 0.53
N ASP A 141 2.26 18.77 -0.78
CA ASP A 141 1.12 19.33 -1.51
C ASP A 141 0.63 18.38 -2.62
N GLY A 142 0.90 17.08 -2.49
CA GLY A 142 0.57 16.06 -3.48
C GLY A 142 1.79 15.33 -4.03
N LEU A 143 1.60 14.59 -5.12
CA LEU A 143 2.66 13.78 -5.72
C LEU A 143 3.79 14.64 -6.27
N VAL A 144 5.02 14.19 -6.01
CA VAL A 144 6.25 14.81 -6.53
C VAL A 144 7.06 13.79 -7.30
N ARG A 145 7.72 14.26 -8.37
CA ARG A 145 8.69 13.48 -9.15
C ARG A 145 10.12 13.89 -8.78
N GLU A 146 10.97 12.90 -8.56
CA GLU A 146 12.40 13.07 -8.34
C GLU A 146 13.19 12.08 -9.19
N SER A 147 14.31 12.53 -9.77
CA SER A 147 15.13 11.71 -10.66
C SER A 147 16.44 11.31 -9.99
N HIS A 148 16.83 10.05 -10.16
CA HIS A 148 18.07 9.50 -9.61
C HIS A 148 18.88 8.83 -10.72
N GLU A 149 20.14 9.20 -10.89
CA GLU A 149 21.06 8.44 -11.74
C GLU A 149 21.61 7.25 -10.95
N VAL A 150 21.44 6.04 -11.49
CA VAL A 150 21.77 4.79 -10.80
C VAL A 150 22.35 3.74 -11.75
N ARG A 151 22.93 2.71 -11.16
CA ARG A 151 23.43 1.49 -11.80
C ARG A 151 22.85 0.27 -11.10
N ALA A 152 22.95 -0.91 -11.71
CA ALA A 152 22.37 -2.12 -11.14
C ALA A 152 22.94 -2.55 -9.77
N HIS A 153 24.14 -2.11 -9.39
CA HIS A 153 24.69 -2.42 -8.06
C HIS A 153 24.18 -1.47 -6.97
N ASP A 154 23.44 -0.42 -7.33
CA ASP A 154 22.93 0.54 -6.38
C ASP A 154 21.67 0.04 -5.67
N THR A 155 21.34 0.76 -4.60
CA THR A 155 20.08 0.59 -3.87
C THR A 155 19.35 1.92 -3.87
N LEU A 156 18.19 1.95 -4.53
CA LEU A 156 17.29 3.10 -4.48
C LEU A 156 16.72 3.25 -3.07
N ARG A 157 16.64 4.49 -2.60
CA ARG A 157 16.13 4.84 -1.27
C ARG A 157 15.03 5.86 -1.43
N VAL A 158 13.83 5.50 -1.00
CA VAL A 158 12.65 6.37 -1.13
C VAL A 158 11.99 6.50 0.23
N HIS A 159 11.71 7.73 0.65
CA HIS A 159 10.89 7.94 1.85
C HIS A 159 9.43 7.69 1.52
N VAL A 160 8.77 6.85 2.32
CA VAL A 160 7.35 6.54 2.19
C VAL A 160 6.61 6.91 3.48
N PRO A 161 5.42 7.52 3.40
CA PRO A 161 4.59 7.78 4.57
C PRO A 161 4.03 6.48 5.15
N ALA A 162 3.31 6.59 6.27
CA ALA A 162 2.62 5.44 6.85
C ALA A 162 1.56 4.91 5.86
N ASP A 163 1.47 3.59 5.73
CA ASP A 163 0.59 2.90 4.78
C ASP A 163 0.73 3.40 3.32
N GLY A 164 1.93 3.87 2.96
CA GLY A 164 2.23 4.51 1.69
C GLY A 164 3.03 3.66 0.71
N GLY A 165 3.60 4.31 -0.29
CA GLY A 165 4.31 3.64 -1.38
C GLY A 165 4.94 4.61 -2.37
N PHE A 166 5.37 4.10 -3.51
CA PHE A 166 5.84 4.91 -4.63
C PHE A 166 5.74 4.14 -5.95
N ALA A 167 5.68 4.88 -7.05
CA ALA A 167 5.83 4.35 -8.39
C ALA A 167 7.11 4.91 -9.01
N ALA A 168 7.77 4.18 -9.90
CA ALA A 168 8.94 4.72 -10.59
C ALA A 168 9.11 4.16 -12.00
N VAL A 169 9.77 4.93 -12.87
CA VAL A 169 10.20 4.49 -14.20
C VAL A 169 11.71 4.63 -14.30
N ALA A 170 12.39 3.54 -14.64
CA ALA A 170 13.80 3.54 -14.97
C ALA A 170 13.97 3.44 -16.49
N HIS A 171 14.75 4.34 -17.07
CA HIS A 171 15.13 4.30 -18.48
C HIS A 171 16.63 4.54 -18.62
N ARG A 172 17.22 4.10 -19.74
CA ARG A 172 18.64 4.35 -20.00
C ARG A 172 18.90 5.86 -20.06
N SER A 173 20.01 6.28 -19.47
CA SER A 173 20.56 7.64 -19.56
C SER A 173 21.32 7.85 -20.86
#